data_AF-A0A2H6AWT9-F1
#
_entry.id   AF-A0A2H6AWT9-F1
#
_cell.length_a   1.000
_cell.length_b   1.000
_cell.length_c   1.000
_cell.angle_alpha   90.00
_cell.angle_beta   90.00
_cell.angle_gamma   90.00
#
_symmetry.space_group_name_H-M   'P 1'
#
loop_
_entity.id
_entity.type
_entity.pdbx_description
1 polymer ?
#
loop_
_entity_poly.entity_id
_entity_poly.type
_entity_poly.pdbx_seq_one_letter_code
_entity_poly.pdbx_strand_id
1 'polypeptide(L)'
;MPSFTRNWLARMGVQSLPAPFGRLDVATLALWALTLAAWVAGLPEAVLGPLFLAAGFLHAARLVRWQGHRTFAEPLVTVLHAGYAWLPVGAILYGLALRGIGLPPSDALHALTAGAIGTMTLAVMTRASLGHTGRELTADATTVVIYLMVVTGTMLRLLAPLTGDPLSWMALAGAFWGGAYMLFFVHYAPMLAAPRVDAAAGAVGRG
;
A
#
# COMPACT_ATOMS: atom_id res chain seq x y z
N MET A 1 -5.81 8.06 3.05
CA MET A 1 -4.35 8.33 3.18
C MET A 1 -4.08 9.75 3.63
N PRO A 2 -4.45 10.82 2.90
CA PRO A 2 -4.18 12.19 3.35
C PRO A 2 -4.81 12.53 4.69
N SER A 3 -6.00 11.99 4.98
CA SER A 3 -6.66 12.11 6.28
C SER A 3 -5.86 11.47 7.42
N PHE A 4 -5.22 10.32 7.21
CA PHE A 4 -4.41 9.67 8.24
C PHE A 4 -3.15 10.47 8.56
N THR A 5 -2.44 10.95 7.53
CA THR A 5 -1.28 11.84 7.71
C THR A 5 -1.68 13.12 8.44
N ARG A 6 -2.78 13.75 8.01
CA ARG A 6 -3.27 14.99 8.60
C ARG A 6 -3.67 14.79 10.07
N ASN A 7 -4.41 13.73 10.37
CA ASN A 7 -4.84 13.42 11.73
C ASN A 7 -3.64 13.10 12.64
N TRP A 8 -2.66 12.34 12.14
CA TRP A 8 -1.45 12.03 12.90
C TRP A 8 -0.61 13.29 13.16
N LEU A 9 -0.37 14.12 12.14
CA LEU A 9 0.37 15.39 12.30
C LEU A 9 -0.34 16.34 13.26
N ALA A 10 -1.67 16.44 13.19
CA ALA A 10 -2.45 17.25 14.11
C ALA A 10 -2.34 16.76 15.57
N ARG A 11 -2.35 15.43 15.81
CA ARG A 11 -2.10 14.85 17.14
C ARG A 11 -0.70 15.17 17.67
N MET A 12 0.28 15.30 16.79
CA MET A 12 1.65 15.73 17.12
C MET A 12 1.81 17.24 17.26
N GLY A 13 0.73 18.03 17.18
CA GLY A 13 0.77 19.49 17.32
C GLY A 13 1.35 20.24 16.11
N VAL A 14 1.51 19.56 14.97
CA VAL A 14 2.06 20.17 13.75
C VAL A 14 1.00 21.05 13.06
N GLN A 15 1.32 22.33 12.87
CA GLN A 15 0.42 23.31 12.24
C GLN A 15 0.40 23.22 10.70
N SER A 16 1.52 22.87 10.08
CA SER A 16 1.64 22.72 8.63
C SER A 16 1.06 21.37 8.19
N LEU A 17 -0.21 21.35 7.78
CA LEU A 17 -0.90 20.12 7.39
C LEU A 17 -0.82 19.88 5.87
N PRO A 18 -0.89 18.60 5.42
CA PRO A 18 -0.93 18.27 4.00
C PRO A 18 -2.10 18.93 3.27
N ALA A 19 -1.94 19.16 1.97
CA ALA A 19 -2.96 19.83 1.17
C ALA A 19 -4.29 19.05 1.20
N PRO A 20 -5.43 19.75 1.28
CA PRO A 20 -6.73 19.11 1.21
C PRO A 20 -6.99 18.53 -0.18
N PHE A 21 -8.03 17.70 -0.27
CA PHE A 21 -8.54 17.18 -1.54
C PHE A 21 -8.92 18.35 -2.46
N GLY A 22 -8.50 18.29 -3.72
CA GLY A 22 -8.76 19.36 -4.68
C GLY A 22 -8.80 18.88 -6.13
N ARG A 23 -8.67 19.84 -7.06
CA ARG A 23 -8.83 19.59 -8.51
C ARG A 23 -7.87 18.54 -9.06
N LEU A 24 -6.62 18.54 -8.59
CA LEU A 24 -5.65 17.51 -8.97
C LEU A 24 -6.14 16.11 -8.58
N ASP A 25 -6.68 15.94 -7.36
CA ASP A 25 -7.18 14.65 -6.89
C ASP A 25 -8.35 14.16 -7.76
N VAL A 26 -9.27 15.04 -8.13
CA VAL A 26 -10.38 14.72 -9.05
C VAL A 26 -9.85 14.31 -10.42
N ALA A 27 -8.93 15.09 -10.99
CA ALA A 27 -8.34 14.78 -12.29
C ALA A 27 -7.58 13.45 -12.28
N THR A 28 -6.81 13.17 -11.22
CA THR A 28 -6.11 11.88 -11.02
C THR A 28 -7.10 10.73 -10.99
N LEU A 29 -8.17 10.84 -10.19
CA LEU A 29 -9.17 9.77 -10.05
C LEU A 29 -9.98 9.55 -11.34
N ALA A 30 -10.36 10.64 -12.02
CA ALA A 30 -11.08 10.58 -13.28
C ALA A 30 -10.23 9.94 -14.39
N LEU A 31 -8.96 10.35 -14.50
CA LEU A 31 -8.04 9.74 -15.46
C LEU A 31 -7.78 8.27 -15.12
N TRP A 32 -7.60 7.92 -13.85
CA TRP A 32 -7.42 6.53 -13.45
C TRP A 32 -8.63 5.66 -13.81
N ALA A 33 -9.85 6.14 -13.53
CA ALA A 33 -11.07 5.44 -13.90
C ALA A 33 -11.19 5.27 -15.42
N LEU A 34 -10.88 6.30 -16.20
CA LEU A 34 -10.86 6.24 -17.66
C LEU A 34 -9.81 5.22 -18.15
N THR A 35 -8.58 5.26 -17.61
CA THR A 35 -7.51 4.33 -17.95
C THR A 35 -7.92 2.87 -17.70
N LEU A 36 -8.54 2.60 -16.55
CA LEU A 36 -9.03 1.26 -16.23
C LEU A 36 -10.19 0.83 -17.12
N ALA A 37 -11.13 1.73 -17.44
CA ALA A 37 -12.22 1.42 -18.37
C ALA A 37 -11.70 1.11 -19.78
N ALA A 38 -10.72 1.89 -20.27
CA ALA A 38 -10.03 1.63 -21.53
C ALA A 38 -9.29 0.29 -21.53
N TRP A 39 -8.64 -0.05 -20.41
CA TRP A 39 -7.93 -1.32 -20.23
C TRP A 39 -8.90 -2.51 -20.28
N VAL A 40 -10.02 -2.42 -19.56
CA VAL A 40 -11.08 -3.46 -19.58
C VAL A 40 -11.74 -3.58 -20.95
N ALA A 41 -11.90 -2.47 -21.67
CA ALA A 41 -12.41 -2.47 -23.04
C ALA A 41 -11.44 -3.06 -24.08
N GLY A 42 -10.22 -3.42 -23.67
CA GLY A 42 -9.22 -4.02 -24.55
C GLY A 42 -8.69 -3.05 -25.60
N LEU A 43 -8.60 -1.75 -25.29
CA LEU A 43 -8.05 -0.79 -26.23
C LEU A 43 -6.58 -1.11 -26.58
N PRO A 44 -6.09 -0.69 -27.76
CA PRO A 44 -4.72 -0.98 -28.18
C PRO A 44 -3.66 -0.47 -27.21
N GLU A 45 -2.53 -1.17 -27.12
CA GLU A 45 -1.40 -0.80 -26.25
C GLU A 45 -0.86 0.62 -26.52
N ALA A 46 -0.94 1.07 -27.77
CA ALA A 46 -0.59 2.43 -28.19
C ALA A 46 -1.41 3.52 -27.48
N VAL A 47 -2.64 3.19 -27.06
CA VAL A 47 -3.51 4.07 -26.27
C VAL A 47 -3.29 3.86 -24.78
N LEU A 48 -3.23 2.59 -24.34
CA LEU A 48 -3.12 2.25 -22.92
C LEU A 48 -1.81 2.69 -22.28
N GLY A 49 -0.67 2.51 -22.97
CA GLY A 49 0.64 2.89 -22.44
C GLY A 49 0.70 4.34 -21.96
N PRO A 50 0.40 5.33 -22.83
CA PRO A 50 0.32 6.74 -22.44
C PRO A 50 -0.68 7.03 -21.31
N LEU A 51 -1.85 6.39 -21.32
CA LEU A 51 -2.87 6.56 -20.27
C LEU A 51 -2.38 6.09 -18.90
N PHE A 52 -1.73 4.93 -18.83
CA PHE A 52 -1.14 4.41 -17.60
C PHE A 52 0.03 5.28 -17.11
N LEU A 53 0.89 5.75 -18.01
CA LEU A 53 1.98 6.69 -17.67
C LEU A 53 1.44 7.99 -17.09
N ALA A 54 0.50 8.63 -17.79
CA ALA A 54 -0.10 9.89 -17.35
C ALA A 54 -0.80 9.74 -15.99
N ALA A 55 -1.59 8.67 -15.81
CA ALA A 55 -2.24 8.39 -14.53
C ALA A 55 -1.21 8.11 -13.42
N GLY A 56 -0.15 7.36 -13.71
CA GLY A 56 0.93 7.07 -12.78
C GLY A 56 1.64 8.34 -12.30
N PHE A 57 2.00 9.25 -13.20
CA PHE A 57 2.61 10.54 -12.81
C PHE A 57 1.66 11.42 -11.99
N LEU A 58 0.37 11.46 -12.31
CA LEU A 58 -0.62 12.18 -11.49
C LEU A 58 -0.76 11.56 -10.10
N HIS A 59 -0.77 10.23 -9.99
CA HIS A 59 -0.77 9.53 -8.71
C HIS A 59 0.51 9.81 -7.90
N ALA A 60 1.67 9.88 -8.54
CA ALA A 60 2.93 10.25 -7.89
C ALA A 60 2.88 11.70 -7.36
N ALA A 61 2.41 12.65 -8.16
CA ALA A 61 2.23 14.04 -7.74
C ALA A 61 1.27 14.15 -6.55
N ARG A 62 0.19 13.36 -6.56
CA ARG A 62 -0.77 13.28 -5.47
C ARG A 62 -0.15 12.72 -4.18
N LEU A 63 0.68 11.68 -4.29
CA LEU A 63 1.39 11.09 -3.16
C LEU A 63 2.37 12.09 -2.51
N VAL A 64 3.12 12.85 -3.31
CA VAL A 64 4.04 13.89 -2.79
C VAL A 64 3.28 14.94 -1.98
N ARG A 65 2.11 15.38 -2.44
CA ARG A 65 1.27 16.36 -1.73
C ARG A 65 0.79 15.87 -0.36
N TRP A 66 0.75 14.56 -0.13
CA TRP A 66 0.34 13.97 1.14
C TRP A 66 1.44 13.96 2.20
N GLN A 67 2.68 14.31 1.84
CA GLN A 67 3.81 14.45 2.76
C GLN A 67 4.06 13.19 3.63
N GLY A 68 3.93 12.00 3.05
CA GLY A 68 4.08 10.72 3.77
C GLY A 68 5.43 10.53 4.47
N HIS A 69 6.49 11.19 3.98
CA HIS A 69 7.81 11.17 4.63
C HIS A 69 7.79 11.70 6.07
N ARG A 70 6.80 12.54 6.42
CA ARG A 70 6.67 13.08 7.78
C ARG A 70 6.13 12.06 8.77
N THR A 71 5.62 10.92 8.31
CA THR A 71 4.98 9.92 9.17
C THR A 71 5.89 8.77 9.55
N PHE A 72 7.20 8.81 9.22
CA PHE A 72 8.14 7.70 9.45
C PHE A 72 8.25 7.27 10.91
N ALA A 73 7.93 8.14 11.86
CA ALA A 73 7.85 7.78 13.28
C ALA A 73 6.64 6.89 13.64
N GLU A 74 5.64 6.77 12.75
CA GLU A 74 4.46 5.93 12.92
C GLU A 74 4.31 4.96 11.74
N PRO A 75 4.78 3.70 11.88
CA PRO A 75 4.78 2.74 10.79
C PRO A 75 3.38 2.40 10.26
N LEU A 76 2.32 2.43 11.09
CA LEU A 76 0.94 2.21 10.61
C LEU A 76 0.50 3.25 9.59
N VAL A 77 0.98 4.49 9.71
CA VAL A 77 0.64 5.56 8.76
C VAL A 77 1.61 5.54 7.57
N THR A 78 2.87 5.19 7.80
CA THR A 78 3.89 5.09 6.74
C THR A 78 3.57 3.99 5.74
N VAL A 79 3.14 2.81 6.20
CA VAL A 79 2.83 1.69 5.29
C VAL A 79 1.67 2.02 4.34
N LEU A 80 0.73 2.89 4.75
CA LEU A 80 -0.35 3.34 3.89
C LEU A 80 0.17 4.15 2.69
N HIS A 81 1.26 4.90 2.89
CA HIS A 81 1.96 5.59 1.80
C HIS A 81 2.76 4.63 0.95
N ALA A 82 3.43 3.65 1.56
CA ALA A 82 4.16 2.60 0.82
C ALA A 82 3.21 1.78 -0.07
N GLY A 83 2.07 1.34 0.46
CA GLY A 83 1.04 0.65 -0.30
C GLY A 83 0.46 1.51 -1.42
N TYR A 84 0.25 2.81 -1.17
CA TYR A 84 -0.17 3.71 -2.24
C TYR A 84 0.92 3.98 -3.26
N ALA A 85 2.20 4.01 -2.89
CA ALA A 85 3.33 4.27 -3.78
C ALA A 85 3.48 3.21 -4.86
N TRP A 86 3.06 1.98 -4.58
CA TRP A 86 2.97 0.93 -5.58
C TRP A 86 1.99 1.23 -6.72
N LEU A 87 0.96 2.05 -6.48
CA LEU A 87 0.00 2.43 -7.52
C LEU A 87 0.64 3.24 -8.66
N PRO A 88 1.29 4.40 -8.41
CA PRO A 88 2.00 5.12 -9.45
C PRO A 88 3.18 4.32 -10.01
N VAL A 89 3.93 3.59 -9.17
CA VAL A 89 5.04 2.75 -9.65
C VAL A 89 4.54 1.69 -10.62
N GLY A 90 3.50 0.94 -10.25
CA GLY A 90 2.93 -0.10 -11.09
C GLY A 90 2.26 0.44 -12.35
N ALA A 91 1.58 1.59 -12.26
CA ALA A 91 1.02 2.25 -13.45
C ALA A 91 2.12 2.69 -14.43
N ILE A 92 3.22 3.26 -13.92
CA ILE A 92 4.35 3.67 -14.77
C ILE A 92 5.05 2.45 -15.37
N LEU A 93 5.37 1.43 -14.57
CA LEU A 93 6.00 0.20 -15.04
C LEU A 93 5.14 -0.49 -16.10
N TYR A 94 3.83 -0.61 -15.87
CA TYR A 94 2.92 -1.22 -16.82
C TYR A 94 2.79 -0.38 -18.11
N GLY A 95 2.68 0.94 -17.98
CA GLY A 95 2.65 1.85 -19.12
C GLY A 95 3.92 1.80 -19.97
N LEU A 96 5.10 1.67 -19.35
CA LEU A 96 6.37 1.44 -20.06
C LEU A 96 6.42 0.05 -20.72
N ALA A 97 5.95 -0.99 -20.03
CA ALA A 97 5.92 -2.35 -20.55
C ALA A 97 5.07 -2.46 -21.82
N LEU A 98 3.90 -1.81 -21.87
CA LEU A 98 3.04 -1.71 -23.06
C LEU A 98 3.66 -0.91 -24.22
N ARG A 99 4.79 -0.24 -23.97
CA ARG A 99 5.59 0.46 -24.98
C ARG A 99 6.86 -0.31 -25.35
N GLY A 100 7.01 -1.54 -24.85
CA GLY A 100 8.18 -2.38 -25.07
C GLY A 100 9.40 -1.99 -24.25
N ILE A 101 9.24 -1.23 -23.16
CA ILE A 101 10.34 -0.74 -22.33
C ILE A 101 10.32 -1.43 -20.95
N GLY A 102 11.43 -2.07 -20.58
CA GLY A 102 11.63 -2.63 -19.24
C GLY A 102 11.05 -4.03 -19.08
N LEU A 103 10.19 -4.22 -18.09
CA LEU A 103 9.62 -5.52 -17.74
C LEU A 103 8.54 -5.97 -18.75
N PRO A 104 8.30 -7.29 -18.89
CA PRO A 104 7.09 -7.79 -19.52
C PRO A 104 5.83 -7.25 -18.84
N PRO A 105 4.72 -6.97 -19.57
CA PRO A 105 3.49 -6.46 -18.97
C PRO A 105 2.93 -7.33 -17.83
N SER A 106 3.03 -8.65 -17.96
CA SER A 106 2.60 -9.60 -16.93
C SER A 106 3.39 -9.47 -15.62
N ASP A 107 4.68 -9.18 -15.69
CA ASP A 107 5.52 -8.95 -14.52
C ASP A 107 5.25 -7.58 -13.92
N ALA A 108 5.12 -6.53 -14.74
CA ALA A 108 4.80 -5.19 -14.28
C ALA A 108 3.46 -5.11 -13.51
N LEU A 109 2.48 -5.95 -13.85
CA LEU A 109 1.21 -6.05 -13.11
C LEU A 109 1.40 -6.43 -11.63
N HIS A 110 2.48 -7.11 -11.26
CA HIS A 110 2.73 -7.49 -9.86
C HIS A 110 3.00 -6.27 -8.97
N ALA A 111 3.46 -5.16 -9.53
CA ALA A 111 3.56 -3.90 -8.79
C ALA A 111 2.17 -3.41 -8.36
N LEU A 112 1.15 -3.54 -9.22
CA LEU A 112 -0.23 -3.17 -8.90
C LEU A 112 -0.90 -4.18 -7.97
N THR A 113 -0.69 -5.48 -8.21
CA THR A 113 -1.36 -6.54 -7.44
C THR A 113 -0.64 -6.84 -6.13
N ALA A 114 0.55 -7.44 -6.17
CA ALA A 114 1.31 -7.81 -4.98
C ALA A 114 1.75 -6.58 -4.18
N GLY A 115 2.19 -5.53 -4.88
CA GLY A 115 2.59 -4.27 -4.28
C GLY A 115 1.41 -3.46 -3.76
N ALA A 116 0.62 -2.88 -4.66
CA ALA A 116 -0.40 -1.91 -4.26
C ALA A 116 -1.53 -2.58 -3.48
N ILE A 117 -2.20 -3.58 -4.06
CA ILE A 117 -3.31 -4.27 -3.38
C ILE A 117 -2.80 -5.02 -2.15
N GLY A 118 -1.71 -5.79 -2.26
CA GLY A 118 -1.19 -6.60 -1.16
C GLY A 118 -0.75 -5.77 0.04
N THR A 119 0.15 -4.81 -0.16
CA THR A 119 0.65 -3.95 0.92
C THR A 119 -0.48 -3.10 1.51
N MET A 120 -1.36 -2.55 0.67
CA MET A 120 -2.49 -1.74 1.15
C MET A 120 -3.45 -2.55 2.01
N THR A 121 -3.70 -3.80 1.63
CA THR A 121 -4.58 -4.70 2.38
C THR A 121 -4.04 -4.94 3.77
N LEU A 122 -2.76 -5.30 3.92
CA LEU A 122 -2.13 -5.46 5.23
C LEU A 122 -2.14 -4.16 6.04
N ALA A 123 -1.86 -3.01 5.41
CA ALA A 123 -1.90 -1.71 6.07
C ALA A 123 -3.29 -1.37 6.65
N VAL A 124 -4.36 -1.71 5.93
CA VAL A 124 -5.73 -1.50 6.41
C VAL A 124 -6.10 -2.53 7.48
N MET A 125 -5.78 -3.80 7.27
CA MET A 125 -6.12 -4.89 8.18
C MET A 125 -5.50 -4.71 9.56
N THR A 126 -4.19 -4.46 9.64
CA THR A 126 -3.46 -4.21 10.90
C THR A 126 -4.09 -3.05 11.69
N ARG A 127 -4.31 -1.91 11.02
CA ARG A 127 -4.91 -0.73 11.65
C ARG A 127 -6.36 -0.99 12.10
N ALA A 128 -7.16 -1.68 11.29
CA ALA A 128 -8.53 -2.03 11.62
C ALA A 128 -8.59 -3.00 12.81
N SER A 129 -7.70 -4.00 12.86
CA SER A 129 -7.60 -4.94 13.97
C SER A 129 -7.31 -4.24 15.29
N LEU A 130 -6.36 -3.30 15.32
CA LEU A 130 -6.07 -2.52 16.52
C LEU A 130 -7.27 -1.65 16.94
N GLY A 131 -7.86 -0.93 15.99
CA GLY A 131 -9.00 -0.03 16.27
C GLY A 131 -10.26 -0.76 16.74
N HIS A 132 -10.60 -1.90 16.15
CA HIS A 132 -11.77 -2.70 16.53
C HIS A 132 -11.59 -3.44 17.84
N THR A 133 -10.35 -3.62 18.30
CA THR A 133 -10.07 -4.29 19.57
C THR A 133 -9.74 -3.32 20.71
N GLY A 134 -9.83 -2.01 20.44
CA GLY A 134 -9.59 -0.96 21.44
C GLY A 134 -8.11 -0.81 21.84
N ARG A 135 -7.18 -1.36 21.04
CA ARG A 135 -5.75 -1.25 21.28
C ARG A 135 -5.20 0.06 20.73
N GLU A 136 -4.04 0.47 21.23
CA GLU A 136 -3.35 1.65 20.73
C GLU A 136 -3.06 1.50 19.22
N LEU A 137 -3.31 2.57 18.48
CA LEU A 137 -3.09 2.62 17.03
C LEU A 137 -1.62 2.95 16.72
N THR A 138 -0.72 2.04 17.09
CA THR A 138 0.71 2.07 16.78
C THR A 138 1.20 0.70 16.34
N ALA A 139 2.23 0.65 15.49
CA ALA A 139 2.82 -0.60 15.03
C ALA A 139 3.87 -1.09 16.04
N ASP A 140 3.72 -2.33 16.49
CA ASP A 140 4.78 -3.03 17.21
C ASP A 140 5.85 -3.60 16.25
N ALA A 141 6.90 -4.19 16.81
CA ALA A 141 8.00 -4.77 16.03
C ALA A 141 7.52 -5.85 15.04
N THR A 142 6.58 -6.72 15.46
CA THR A 142 6.01 -7.76 14.61
C THR A 142 5.28 -7.16 13.41
N THR A 143 4.50 -6.10 13.64
CA THR A 143 3.79 -5.35 12.60
C THR A 143 4.75 -4.73 11.59
N VAL A 144 5.86 -4.18 12.07
CA VAL A 144 6.92 -3.66 11.18
C VAL A 144 7.53 -4.79 10.34
N VAL A 145 7.80 -5.95 10.93
CA VAL A 145 8.31 -7.12 10.19
C VAL A 145 7.32 -7.56 9.10
N ILE A 146 6.01 -7.62 9.40
CA ILE A 146 4.97 -7.92 8.40
C ILE A 146 5.06 -6.95 7.20
N TYR A 147 5.22 -5.65 7.46
CA TYR A 147 5.33 -4.64 6.40
C TYR A 147 6.60 -4.78 5.58
N LEU A 148 7.74 -5.02 6.23
CA LEU A 148 9.00 -5.25 5.53
C LEU A 148 8.92 -6.51 4.67
N MET A 149 8.28 -7.57 5.16
CA MET A 149 8.13 -8.83 4.43
C MET A 149 7.29 -8.67 3.17
N VAL A 150 6.12 -8.02 3.24
CA VAL A 150 5.25 -7.86 2.05
C VAL A 150 5.90 -6.97 0.98
N VAL A 151 6.57 -5.89 1.40
CA VAL A 151 7.30 -5.00 0.49
C VAL A 151 8.47 -5.74 -0.15
N THR A 152 9.25 -6.48 0.65
CA THR A 152 10.39 -7.27 0.14
C THR A 152 9.92 -8.35 -0.82
N GLY A 153 8.85 -9.08 -0.51
CA GLY A 153 8.27 -10.08 -1.41
C GLY A 153 7.85 -9.49 -2.76
N THR A 154 7.27 -8.29 -2.75
CA THR A 154 6.94 -7.55 -3.99
C THR A 154 8.21 -7.19 -4.78
N MET A 155 9.27 -6.74 -4.12
CA MET A 155 10.56 -6.42 -4.74
C MET A 155 11.22 -7.61 -5.37
N LEU A 156 11.33 -8.71 -4.64
CA LEU A 156 11.83 -9.96 -5.17
C LEU A 156 11.02 -10.40 -6.40
N ARG A 157 9.68 -10.25 -6.36
CA ARG A 157 8.82 -10.60 -7.49
C ARG A 157 9.11 -9.79 -8.75
N LEU A 158 9.32 -8.47 -8.63
CA LEU A 158 9.59 -7.59 -9.77
C LEU A 158 11.02 -7.71 -10.29
N LEU A 159 11.97 -8.08 -9.43
CA LEU A 159 13.38 -8.25 -9.79
C LEU A 159 13.69 -9.65 -10.33
N ALA A 160 12.84 -10.65 -10.07
CA ALA A 160 13.03 -12.03 -10.52
C ALA A 160 13.34 -12.17 -12.03
N PRO A 161 12.66 -11.45 -12.96
CA PRO A 161 12.98 -11.56 -14.40
C PRO A 161 14.35 -11.00 -14.78
N LEU A 162 14.99 -10.22 -13.91
CA LEU A 162 16.28 -9.57 -14.16
C LEU A 162 17.46 -10.42 -13.66
N THR A 163 17.20 -11.57 -13.05
CA THR A 163 18.23 -12.41 -12.44
C THR A 163 18.57 -13.59 -13.34
N GLY A 164 19.73 -14.20 -13.12
CA GLY A 164 20.11 -15.47 -13.78
C GLY A 164 19.37 -16.69 -13.23
N ASP A 165 18.56 -16.52 -12.16
CA ASP A 165 17.77 -17.58 -11.53
C ASP A 165 16.38 -17.05 -11.10
N PRO A 166 15.45 -16.85 -12.04
CA PRO A 166 14.14 -16.28 -11.74
C PRO A 166 13.27 -17.18 -10.86
N LEU A 167 13.46 -18.50 -10.91
CA LEU A 167 12.63 -19.46 -10.16
C LEU A 167 12.90 -19.37 -8.65
N SER A 168 14.16 -19.33 -8.23
CA SER A 168 14.49 -19.17 -6.81
C SER A 168 14.03 -17.82 -6.26
N TRP A 169 14.14 -16.76 -7.07
CA TRP A 169 13.65 -15.44 -6.69
C TRP A 169 12.13 -15.39 -6.57
N MET A 170 11.41 -16.07 -7.45
CA MET A 170 9.96 -16.23 -7.37
C MET A 170 9.54 -16.99 -6.11
N ALA A 171 10.25 -18.07 -5.78
CA ALA A 171 10.00 -18.85 -4.57
C ALA A 171 10.24 -18.00 -3.30
N LEU A 172 11.34 -17.24 -3.27
CA LEU A 172 11.65 -16.33 -2.17
C LEU A 172 10.62 -15.20 -2.06
N ALA A 173 10.21 -14.63 -3.19
CA ALA A 173 9.15 -13.62 -3.24
C ALA A 173 7.85 -14.16 -2.64
N GLY A 174 7.44 -15.37 -3.03
CA GLY A 174 6.27 -16.05 -2.48
C GLY A 174 6.39 -16.34 -0.98
N ALA A 175 7.57 -16.76 -0.51
CA ALA A 175 7.82 -17.02 0.89
C ALA A 175 7.73 -15.75 1.75
N PHE A 176 8.33 -14.63 1.30
CA PHE A 176 8.23 -13.36 2.01
C PHE A 176 6.80 -12.79 1.98
N TRP A 177 6.15 -12.78 0.81
CA TRP A 177 4.81 -12.22 0.67
C TRP A 177 3.77 -13.07 1.42
N GLY A 178 3.77 -14.39 1.22
CA GLY A 178 2.88 -15.30 1.94
C GLY A 178 3.18 -15.36 3.43
N GLY A 179 4.46 -15.32 3.80
CA GLY A 179 4.90 -15.24 5.19
C GLY A 179 4.40 -13.98 5.91
N ALA A 180 4.35 -12.83 5.22
CA ALA A 180 3.79 -11.61 5.80
C ALA A 180 2.31 -11.77 6.19
N TYR A 181 1.50 -12.36 5.31
CA TYR A 181 0.09 -12.63 5.58
C TYR A 181 -0.11 -13.69 6.65
N MET A 182 0.73 -14.73 6.66
CA MET A 182 0.70 -15.76 7.70
C MET A 182 1.05 -15.17 9.07
N LEU A 183 2.11 -14.36 9.13
CA LEU A 183 2.53 -13.69 10.37
C LEU A 183 1.47 -12.70 10.86
N PHE A 184 0.85 -11.94 9.94
CA PHE A 184 -0.31 -11.12 10.27
C PHE A 184 -1.43 -11.96 10.90
N PHE A 185 -1.79 -13.08 10.27
CA PHE A 185 -2.86 -13.94 10.77
C PHE A 185 -2.56 -14.44 12.19
N VAL A 186 -1.37 -15.01 12.40
CA VAL A 186 -0.96 -15.55 13.72
C VAL A 186 -0.90 -14.45 14.79
N HIS A 187 -0.40 -13.26 14.46
CA HIS A 187 -0.24 -12.15 15.41
C HIS A 187 -1.59 -11.49 15.77
N TYR A 188 -2.45 -11.25 14.80
CA TYR A 188 -3.68 -10.48 14.99
C TYR A 188 -4.94 -11.33 15.24
N ALA A 189 -4.98 -12.60 14.86
CA ALA A 189 -6.17 -13.44 15.10
C ALA A 189 -6.54 -13.55 16.60
N PRO A 190 -5.59 -13.77 17.55
CA PRO A 190 -5.92 -13.80 18.97
C PRO A 190 -6.46 -12.45 19.47
N MET A 191 -5.94 -11.35 18.92
CA MET A 191 -6.38 -10.00 19.28
C MET A 191 -7.85 -9.76 18.93
N LEU A 192 -8.28 -10.26 17.77
CA LEU A 192 -9.64 -10.14 17.23
C LEU A 192 -10.64 -11.11 17.90
N ALA A 193 -10.16 -12.27 18.35
CA ALA A 193 -10.98 -13.25 19.07
C ALA A 193 -11.19 -12.89 20.55
N ALA A 194 -10.32 -12.05 21.12
CA ALA A 194 -10.44 -11.58 22.50
C ALA A 194 -11.47 -10.43 22.64
N PRO A 195 -12.11 -10.28 23.81
CA PRO A 195 -12.90 -9.08 24.13
C PRO A 195 -12.08 -7.80 23.96
N ARG A 196 -12.77 -6.69 23.69
CA ARG A 196 -12.11 -5.39 23.57
C ARG A 196 -11.44 -4.97 24.87
N VAL A 197 -10.24 -4.41 24.76
CA VAL A 197 -9.41 -4.03 25.92
C VAL A 197 -10.05 -2.88 26.72
N ASP A 198 -10.68 -1.93 26.04
CA ASP A 198 -11.35 -0.78 26.65
C ASP A 198 -12.63 -1.17 27.42
N ALA A 199 -13.38 -2.16 26.93
CA ALA A 199 -14.55 -2.70 27.61
C ALA A 199 -14.19 -3.45 28.91
N ALA A 200 -13.05 -4.17 28.91
CA ALA A 200 -12.55 -4.88 30.09
C ALA A 200 -12.05 -3.91 31.18
N ALA A 201 -11.36 -2.82 30.80
CA ALA A 201 -10.89 -1.81 31.75
C ALA A 201 -12.04 -1.07 32.47
N GLY A 202 -13.16 -0.84 31.77
CA GLY A 202 -14.37 -0.24 32.36
C GLY A 202 -15.11 -1.15 33.35
N ALA A 203 -14.92 -2.46 33.28
CA ALA A 203 -15.54 -3.43 34.19
C ALA A 203 -14.78 -3.57 35.53
N VAL A 204 -13.45 -3.41 35.52
CA VAL A 204 -12.61 -3.51 36.73
C VAL A 204 -12.72 -2.27 37.62
N GLY A 205 -13.01 -1.09 37.06
CA GLY A 205 -13.18 0.16 37.82
C GLY A 205 -14.53 0.34 38.52
N ARG A 206 -15.44 -0.64 38.44
CA ARG A 206 -16.80 -0.59 39.04
C ARG A 206 -17.03 -1.67 40.11
N GLY A 207 -15.97 -2.37 40.54
CA GLY A 207 -15.99 -3.38 41.60
C GLY A 207 -15.56 -2.82 42.95
#